data_AF-A0A2V7U2G6-F1
#
_entry.id   AF-A0A2V7U2G6-F1
#
_cell.length_a   1.000
_cell.length_b   1.000
_cell.length_c   1.000
_cell.angle_alpha   90.00
_cell.angle_beta   90.00
_cell.angle_gamma   90.00
#
_symmetry.space_group_name_H-M   'P 1'
#
loop_
_entity.id
_entity.type
_entity.pdbx_description
1 polymer ?
#
loop_
_entity_poly.entity_id
_entity_poly.type
_entity_poly.pdbx_seq_one_letter_code
_entity_poly.pdbx_strand_id
1 'polypeptide(L)'
;MSLGRWAFVLLVPAVPFVQRHIDASLGVYRAQEDVLYLTGKQLRRLSPGFEDLMADLYWLRTVQYYGSQRIWGGGHYELLAPLIDVVTDLDPRLEIAYRYGAIFLSEKPPVGAGDPQAGVAILEKGVRNNPLNWRLRQDLGFLLFTFLGDAKRGADVLMEAARLPDA
;
A
#
# COMPACT_ATOMS: atom_id res chain seq x y z
N MET A 1 -45.08 -6.81 -29.58
CA MET A 1 -44.25 -7.47 -28.53
C MET A 1 -43.16 -8.30 -29.19
N SER A 2 -41.94 -7.77 -29.40
CA SER A 2 -40.81 -8.58 -29.92
C SER A 2 -39.42 -7.96 -29.66
N LEU A 3 -39.31 -6.66 -29.33
CA LEU A 3 -38.00 -6.02 -29.11
C LEU A 3 -37.20 -6.58 -27.92
N GLY A 4 -37.86 -7.14 -26.90
CA GLY A 4 -37.17 -7.65 -25.70
C GLY A 4 -36.36 -8.94 -25.91
N ARG A 5 -36.67 -9.75 -26.93
CA ARG A 5 -35.98 -11.03 -27.18
C ARG A 5 -34.59 -10.85 -27.81
N TRP A 6 -34.38 -9.79 -28.57
CA TRP A 6 -33.11 -9.50 -29.22
C TRP A 6 -32.10 -8.81 -28.29
N ALA A 7 -32.58 -8.03 -27.33
CA ALA A 7 -31.73 -7.42 -26.30
C ALA A 7 -31.05 -8.49 -25.42
N PHE A 8 -31.76 -9.57 -25.08
CA PHE A 8 -31.20 -10.70 -24.33
C PHE A 8 -30.14 -11.49 -25.10
N VAL A 9 -30.32 -11.67 -26.42
CA VAL A 9 -29.38 -12.44 -27.26
C VAL A 9 -28.07 -11.68 -27.51
N LEU A 10 -28.08 -10.34 -27.46
CA LEU A 10 -26.85 -9.53 -27.58
C LEU A 10 -26.12 -9.33 -26.25
N LEU A 11 -26.82 -9.31 -25.12
CA LEU A 11 -26.20 -9.16 -23.80
C LEU A 11 -25.43 -10.41 -23.35
N VAL A 12 -25.96 -11.61 -23.64
CA VAL A 12 -25.33 -12.88 -23.24
C VAL A 12 -23.92 -13.09 -23.79
N PRO A 13 -23.58 -12.79 -25.07
CA PRO A 13 -22.21 -12.88 -25.58
C PRO A 13 -21.33 -11.66 -25.21
N ALA A 14 -21.93 -10.52 -24.85
CA ALA A 14 -21.18 -9.37 -24.35
C ALA A 14 -20.55 -9.67 -22.98
N VAL A 15 -21.22 -10.45 -22.13
CA VAL A 15 -20.70 -10.86 -20.81
C VAL A 15 -19.36 -11.62 -20.92
N PRO A 16 -19.22 -12.75 -21.65
CA PRO A 16 -17.95 -13.46 -21.76
C PRO A 16 -16.89 -12.68 -22.55
N PHE A 17 -17.29 -11.77 -23.45
CA PHE A 17 -16.33 -10.88 -24.12
C PHE A 17 -15.72 -9.87 -23.14
N VAL A 18 -16.57 -9.22 -22.34
CA VAL A 18 -16.12 -8.32 -21.26
C VAL A 18 -15.34 -9.10 -20.21
N GLN A 19 -15.80 -10.29 -19.81
CA GLN A 19 -15.11 -11.16 -18.86
C GLN A 19 -13.70 -11.51 -19.36
N ARG A 20 -13.56 -11.93 -20.63
CA ARG A 20 -12.25 -12.25 -21.22
C ARG A 20 -11.35 -11.03 -21.34
N HIS A 21 -11.91 -9.86 -21.61
CA HIS A 21 -11.14 -8.62 -21.67
C HIS A 21 -10.65 -8.20 -20.28
N ILE A 22 -11.50 -8.36 -19.26
CA ILE A 22 -11.14 -8.16 -17.86
C ILE A 22 -10.08 -9.19 -17.46
N ASP A 23 -10.28 -10.47 -17.72
CA ASP A 23 -9.33 -11.54 -17.38
C ASP A 23 -7.99 -11.36 -18.09
N ALA A 24 -7.98 -10.92 -19.34
CA ALA A 24 -6.75 -10.59 -20.08
C ALA A 24 -6.04 -9.38 -19.47
N SER A 25 -6.81 -8.36 -19.06
CA SER A 25 -6.27 -7.19 -18.37
C SER A 25 -5.73 -7.56 -16.98
N LEU A 26 -6.41 -8.45 -16.25
CA LEU A 26 -5.98 -9.01 -14.96
C LEU A 26 -4.74 -9.91 -15.12
N GLY A 27 -4.57 -10.59 -16.25
CA GLY A 27 -3.34 -11.31 -16.61
C GLY A 27 -2.14 -10.38 -16.76
N VAL A 28 -2.32 -9.18 -17.30
CA VAL A 28 -1.28 -8.14 -17.36
C VAL A 28 -0.89 -7.66 -15.95
N TYR A 29 -1.83 -7.60 -15.00
CA TYR A 29 -1.54 -7.29 -13.60
C TYR A 29 -0.67 -8.36 -12.91
N ARG A 30 -0.90 -9.65 -13.19
CA ARG A 30 0.00 -10.73 -12.73
C ARG A 30 1.40 -10.64 -13.36
N ALA A 31 1.50 -10.30 -14.64
CA ALA A 31 2.80 -10.17 -15.32
C ALA A 31 3.64 -8.98 -14.80
N GLN A 32 3.03 -7.99 -14.16
CA GLN A 32 3.73 -6.89 -13.51
C GLN A 32 4.43 -7.32 -12.20
N GLU A 33 4.07 -8.47 -11.63
CA GLU A 33 4.71 -9.09 -10.45
C GLU A 33 6.13 -9.61 -10.76
N ASP A 34 6.46 -9.85 -12.04
CA ASP A 34 7.76 -10.38 -12.50
C ASP A 34 8.78 -9.30 -12.92
N VAL A 35 8.46 -8.02 -12.75
CA VAL A 35 9.37 -6.93 -13.17
C VAL A 35 10.38 -6.63 -12.05
N LEU A 36 11.66 -6.90 -12.36
CA LEU A 36 12.87 -6.62 -11.58
C LEU A 36 12.70 -5.52 -10.49
N TYR A 37 12.43 -5.93 -9.26
CA TYR A 37 12.35 -5.02 -8.11
C TYR A 37 13.75 -4.55 -7.72
N LEU A 38 14.12 -3.35 -8.17
CA LEU A 38 15.28 -2.65 -7.67
C LEU A 38 15.01 -2.12 -6.26
N THR A 39 16.01 -2.22 -5.39
CA THR A 39 15.97 -1.58 -4.06
C THR A 39 15.92 -0.06 -4.19
N GLY A 40 15.40 0.65 -3.19
CA GLY A 40 15.32 2.12 -3.21
C GLY A 40 16.68 2.77 -3.46
N LYS A 41 17.74 2.21 -2.87
CA LYS A 41 19.13 2.65 -3.08
C LYS A 41 19.62 2.48 -4.52
N GLN A 42 19.26 1.39 -5.20
CA GLN A 42 19.61 1.19 -6.61
C GLN A 42 18.85 2.17 -7.49
N LEU A 43 17.56 2.34 -7.24
CA LEU A 43 16.72 3.19 -8.06
C LEU A 43 17.10 4.66 -7.92
N ARG A 44 17.37 5.14 -6.70
CA ARG A 44 17.90 6.49 -6.43
C ARG A 44 19.19 6.79 -7.19
N ARG A 45 20.07 5.79 -7.37
CA ARG A 45 21.31 5.95 -8.15
C ARG A 45 21.05 6.04 -9.66
N LEU A 46 19.96 5.44 -10.14
CA LEU A 46 19.60 5.39 -11.56
C LEU A 46 18.67 6.55 -11.97
N SER A 47 18.05 7.24 -11.02
CA SER A 47 17.11 8.35 -11.25
C SER A 47 17.48 9.66 -10.52
N PRO A 48 18.73 10.16 -10.61
CA PRO A 48 19.12 11.37 -9.89
C PRO A 48 18.29 12.58 -10.34
N GLY A 49 17.65 13.27 -9.38
CA GLY A 49 16.76 14.41 -9.63
C GLY A 49 15.31 14.03 -9.96
N PHE A 50 14.99 12.74 -10.02
CA PHE A 50 13.65 12.21 -10.27
C PHE A 50 13.19 11.23 -9.17
N GLU A 51 13.82 11.26 -8.00
CA GLU A 51 13.51 10.36 -6.89
C GLU A 51 12.05 10.43 -6.47
N ASP A 52 11.50 11.64 -6.30
CA ASP A 52 10.10 11.87 -5.91
C ASP A 52 9.13 11.28 -6.96
N LEU A 53 9.40 11.51 -8.25
CA LEU A 53 8.59 10.92 -9.33
C LEU A 53 8.68 9.39 -9.34
N MET A 54 9.86 8.83 -9.08
CA MET A 54 10.03 7.39 -8.95
C MET A 54 9.31 6.84 -7.72
N ALA A 55 9.30 7.57 -6.62
CA ALA A 55 8.53 7.23 -5.42
C ALA A 55 7.03 7.16 -5.74
N ASP A 56 6.49 8.14 -6.46
CA ASP A 56 5.09 8.16 -6.89
C ASP A 56 4.74 6.96 -7.79
N LEU A 57 5.61 6.65 -8.76
CA LEU A 57 5.42 5.49 -9.65
C LEU A 57 5.45 4.17 -8.88
N TYR A 58 6.37 4.03 -7.93
CA TYR A 58 6.44 2.84 -7.08
C TYR A 58 5.30 2.79 -6.07
N TRP A 59 4.79 3.93 -5.60
CA TRP A 59 3.61 3.98 -4.74
C TRP A 59 2.36 3.49 -5.48
N LEU A 60 2.16 3.94 -6.72
CA LEU A 60 1.09 3.43 -7.56
C LEU A 60 1.20 1.91 -7.73
N ARG A 61 2.40 1.38 -8.00
CA ARG A 61 2.64 -0.07 -8.08
C ARG A 61 2.33 -0.78 -6.77
N THR A 62 2.67 -0.18 -5.63
CA THR A 62 2.41 -0.71 -4.30
C THR A 62 0.90 -0.86 -4.05
N VAL A 63 0.13 0.18 -4.34
CA VAL A 63 -1.33 0.17 -4.18
C VAL A 63 -1.99 -0.84 -5.13
N GLN A 64 -1.53 -0.91 -6.38
CA GLN A 64 -2.06 -1.88 -7.35
C GLN A 64 -1.73 -3.32 -6.95
N TYR A 65 -0.51 -3.60 -6.48
CA TYR A 65 -0.12 -4.90 -5.95
C TYR A 65 -1.00 -5.29 -4.75
N TYR A 66 -1.12 -4.40 -3.76
CA TYR A 66 -1.98 -4.63 -2.59
C TYR A 66 -3.44 -4.91 -2.99
N GLY A 67 -4.01 -4.12 -3.91
CA GLY A 67 -5.36 -4.31 -4.42
C GLY A 67 -5.54 -5.65 -5.15
N SER A 68 -4.57 -6.03 -6.00
CA SER A 68 -4.56 -7.33 -6.68
C SER A 68 -4.55 -8.48 -5.69
N GLN A 69 -3.66 -8.43 -4.69
CA GLN A 69 -3.52 -9.50 -3.70
C GLN A 69 -4.77 -9.64 -2.82
N ARG A 70 -5.41 -8.52 -2.48
CA ARG A 70 -6.65 -8.49 -1.70
C ARG A 70 -7.84 -9.12 -2.43
N ILE A 71 -7.94 -8.93 -3.75
CA ILE A 71 -9.09 -9.43 -4.54
C ILE A 71 -8.81 -10.83 -5.07
N TRP A 72 -7.60 -11.10 -5.55
CA TRP A 72 -7.27 -12.27 -6.37
C TRP A 72 -6.14 -13.15 -5.81
N GLY A 73 -5.37 -12.64 -4.85
CA GLY A 73 -4.10 -13.24 -4.43
C GLY A 73 -4.16 -14.11 -3.17
N GLY A 74 -5.34 -14.33 -2.61
CA GLY A 74 -5.49 -15.22 -1.44
C GLY A 74 -4.86 -14.70 -0.15
N GLY A 75 -4.47 -13.42 -0.09
CA GLY A 75 -3.87 -12.80 1.09
C GLY A 75 -2.35 -12.97 1.22
N HIS A 76 -1.66 -13.25 0.10
CA HIS A 76 -0.20 -13.30 0.02
C HIS A 76 0.37 -11.91 -0.30
N TYR A 77 1.20 -11.36 0.59
CA TYR A 77 1.67 -9.96 0.51
C TYR A 77 3.20 -9.83 0.61
N GLU A 78 3.95 -10.83 0.14
CA GLU A 78 5.39 -10.95 0.31
C GLU A 78 6.17 -9.73 -0.23
N LEU A 79 5.66 -9.08 -1.28
CA LEU A 79 6.30 -7.91 -1.89
C LEU A 79 5.85 -6.57 -1.29
N LEU A 80 4.85 -6.57 -0.41
CA LEU A 80 4.26 -5.33 0.09
C LEU A 80 5.27 -4.52 0.92
N ALA A 81 5.96 -5.14 1.88
CA ALA A 81 6.96 -4.45 2.70
C ALA A 81 8.15 -3.93 1.87
N PRO A 82 8.79 -4.74 0.98
CA PRO A 82 9.84 -4.24 0.09
C PRO A 82 9.39 -3.06 -0.78
N LEU A 83 8.16 -3.08 -1.31
CA LEU A 83 7.63 -2.01 -2.13
C LEU A 83 7.47 -0.70 -1.35
N ILE A 84 6.91 -0.76 -0.14
CA ILE A 84 6.78 0.41 0.75
C ILE A 84 8.17 0.94 1.13
N ASP A 85 9.13 0.06 1.39
CA ASP A 85 10.49 0.47 1.76
C ASP A 85 11.19 1.21 0.61
N VAL A 86 11.05 0.73 -0.64
CA VAL A 86 11.54 1.42 -1.84
C VAL A 86 10.94 2.83 -1.96
N VAL A 87 9.62 2.95 -1.82
CA VAL A 87 8.93 4.25 -1.91
C VAL A 87 9.44 5.23 -0.86
N THR A 88 9.55 4.78 0.39
CA THR A 88 9.96 5.62 1.52
C THR A 88 11.47 5.93 1.54
N ASP A 89 12.29 5.14 0.85
CA ASP A 89 13.71 5.42 0.61
C ASP A 89 13.94 6.47 -0.49
N LEU A 90 13.06 6.49 -1.50
CA LEU A 90 13.11 7.44 -2.61
C LEU A 90 12.63 8.81 -2.17
N ASP A 91 11.44 8.89 -1.57
CA ASP A 91 10.90 10.11 -1.00
C ASP A 91 10.60 9.92 0.51
N PRO A 92 11.55 10.31 1.38
CA PRO A 92 11.34 10.25 2.82
C PRO A 92 10.18 11.10 3.34
N ARG A 93 9.70 12.08 2.56
CA ARG A 93 8.62 13.01 2.92
C ARG A 93 7.24 12.53 2.46
N LEU A 94 7.16 11.44 1.69
CA LEU A 94 5.90 10.91 1.17
C LEU A 94 5.08 10.23 2.28
N GLU A 95 4.38 11.04 3.07
CA GLU A 95 3.65 10.62 4.28
C GLU A 95 2.68 9.46 4.02
N ILE A 96 1.98 9.51 2.87
CA ILE A 96 0.94 8.54 2.51
C ILE A 96 1.49 7.10 2.47
N ALA A 97 2.74 6.92 2.04
CA ALA A 97 3.38 5.61 1.95
C ALA A 97 3.63 5.01 3.34
N TYR A 98 4.01 5.83 4.33
CA TYR A 98 4.15 5.38 5.71
C TYR A 98 2.80 5.03 6.33
N ARG A 99 1.83 5.94 6.22
CA ARG A 99 0.52 5.82 6.89
C ARG A 99 -0.26 4.62 6.40
N TYR A 100 -0.51 4.55 5.09
CA TYR A 100 -1.30 3.48 4.51
C TYR A 100 -0.48 2.20 4.34
N GLY A 101 0.82 2.30 4.03
CA GLY A 101 1.69 1.13 3.98
C GLY A 101 1.72 0.38 5.32
N ALA A 102 1.79 1.11 6.44
CA ALA A 102 1.74 0.48 7.76
C ALA A 102 0.41 -0.23 8.04
N ILE A 103 -0.72 0.34 7.62
CA ILE A 103 -2.04 -0.31 7.72
C ILE A 103 -2.10 -1.55 6.85
N PHE A 104 -1.64 -1.49 5.58
CA PHE A 104 -1.65 -2.63 4.67
C PHE A 104 -0.81 -3.79 5.22
N LEU A 105 0.29 -3.50 5.91
CA LEU A 105 1.12 -4.50 6.57
C LEU A 105 0.45 -5.10 7.82
N SER A 106 -0.22 -4.26 8.62
CA SER A 106 -0.73 -4.66 9.94
C SER A 106 -2.03 -5.44 9.90
N GLU A 107 -2.93 -5.09 8.98
CA GLU A 107 -4.23 -5.75 8.84
C GLU A 107 -4.09 -7.25 8.57
N LYS A 108 -5.00 -8.06 9.12
CA LYS A 108 -4.95 -9.52 8.93
C LYS A 108 -5.37 -9.92 7.52
N PRO A 109 -4.88 -11.04 6.98
CA PRO A 109 -5.41 -11.60 5.74
C PRO A 109 -6.93 -11.86 5.85
N PRO A 110 -7.72 -11.62 4.78
CA PRO A 110 -7.30 -11.19 3.45
C PRO A 110 -7.23 -9.66 3.28
N VAL A 111 -7.34 -8.87 4.36
CA VAL A 111 -7.33 -7.40 4.29
C VAL A 111 -5.90 -6.88 4.13
N GLY A 112 -4.93 -7.44 4.84
CA GLY A 112 -3.51 -7.06 4.77
C GLY A 112 -2.56 -8.22 5.06
N ALA A 113 -1.28 -7.90 5.26
CA ALA A 113 -0.21 -8.90 5.39
C ALA A 113 -0.17 -9.64 6.73
N GLY A 114 -0.88 -9.15 7.75
CA GLY A 114 -0.88 -9.72 9.09
C GLY A 114 0.43 -9.56 9.84
N ASP A 115 1.28 -8.61 9.43
CA ASP A 115 2.56 -8.28 10.06
C ASP A 115 2.52 -6.87 10.68
N PRO A 116 1.93 -6.72 11.88
CA PRO A 116 1.87 -5.44 12.56
C PRO A 116 3.22 -4.93 13.04
N GLN A 117 4.23 -5.81 13.18
CA GLN A 117 5.58 -5.38 13.53
C GLN A 117 6.22 -4.64 12.36
N ALA A 118 6.05 -5.13 11.12
CA ALA A 118 6.48 -4.42 9.92
C ALA A 118 5.75 -3.07 9.77
N GLY A 119 4.45 -3.02 10.07
CA GLY A 119 3.69 -1.77 10.06
C GLY A 119 4.23 -0.72 11.05
N VAL A 120 4.52 -1.13 12.29
CA VAL A 120 5.17 -0.27 13.30
C VAL A 120 6.55 0.18 12.83
N ALA A 121 7.38 -0.72 12.29
CA ALA A 121 8.71 -0.37 11.80
C ALA A 121 8.70 0.71 10.69
N ILE A 122 7.72 0.64 9.79
CA ILE A 122 7.51 1.66 8.75
C ILE A 122 7.11 3.00 9.38
N LEU A 123 6.21 3.04 10.36
CA LEU A 123 5.85 4.30 11.02
C LEU A 123 6.99 4.87 11.87
N GLU A 124 7.78 4.03 12.53
CA GLU A 124 9.00 4.48 13.21
C GLU A 124 10.00 5.10 12.22
N LYS A 125 10.15 4.51 11.01
CA LYS A 125 10.94 5.12 9.92
C LYS A 125 10.36 6.47 9.51
N GLY A 126 9.04 6.56 9.34
CA GLY A 126 8.33 7.80 8.99
C GLY A 126 8.52 8.91 10.03
N VAL A 127 8.42 8.57 11.31
CA VAL A 127 8.65 9.49 12.43
C VAL A 127 10.11 9.97 12.48
N ARG A 128 11.09 9.09 12.21
CA ARG A 128 12.51 9.51 12.12
C ARG A 128 12.75 10.47 10.96
N ASN A 129 12.13 10.22 9.81
CA ASN A 129 12.30 11.04 8.61
C ASN A 129 11.51 12.37 8.68
N ASN A 130 10.42 12.41 9.43
CA ASN A 130 9.51 13.56 9.54
C ASN A 130 9.17 13.85 11.01
N PRO A 131 10.15 14.32 11.83
CA PRO A 131 10.03 14.36 13.28
C PRO A 131 8.94 15.32 13.81
N LEU A 132 8.56 16.34 13.03
CA LEU A 132 7.51 17.30 13.40
C LEU A 132 6.12 16.90 12.90
N ASN A 133 5.99 15.79 12.17
CA ASN A 133 4.70 15.34 11.67
C ASN A 133 3.93 14.60 12.77
N TRP A 134 2.95 15.28 13.36
CA TRP A 134 2.11 14.72 14.41
C TRP A 134 1.24 13.55 13.93
N ARG A 135 0.83 13.51 12.65
CA ARG A 135 -0.02 12.44 12.11
C ARG A 135 0.72 11.11 12.02
N LEU A 136 1.98 11.12 11.57
CA LEU A 136 2.79 9.90 11.56
C LEU A 136 3.03 9.37 12.98
N ARG A 137 3.24 10.28 13.95
CA ARG A 137 3.40 9.90 15.35
C ARG A 137 2.09 9.40 15.96
N GLN A 138 0.97 10.03 15.62
CA GLN A 138 -0.36 9.58 16.02
C GLN A 138 -0.65 8.17 15.50
N ASP A 139 -0.41 7.92 14.22
CA ASP A 139 -0.61 6.62 13.59
C ASP A 139 0.29 5.56 14.26
N LEU A 140 1.53 5.90 14.62
CA LEU A 140 2.44 5.00 15.34
C LEU A 140 1.85 4.59 16.70
N GLY A 141 1.39 5.57 17.48
CA GLY A 141 0.76 5.32 18.78
C GLY A 141 -0.52 4.49 18.65
N PHE A 142 -1.32 4.77 17.62
CA PHE A 142 -2.52 3.99 17.29
C PHE A 142 -2.17 2.54 16.94
N LEU A 143 -1.18 2.28 16.08
CA LEU A 143 -0.77 0.91 15.71
C LEU A 143 -0.24 0.12 16.91
N LEU A 144 0.59 0.75 17.75
CA LEU A 144 1.11 0.14 18.98
C LEU A 144 -0.03 -0.32 19.89
N PHE A 145 -1.03 0.54 20.10
CA PHE A 145 -2.19 0.21 20.92
C PHE A 145 -3.08 -0.87 20.30
N THR A 146 -3.46 -0.69 19.03
CA THR A 146 -4.51 -1.50 18.39
C THR A 146 -4.03 -2.84 17.85
N PHE A 147 -2.85 -2.88 17.24
CA PHE A 147 -2.34 -4.09 16.58
C PHE A 147 -1.35 -4.87 17.45
N LEU A 148 -0.51 -4.19 18.24
CA LEU A 148 0.43 -4.85 19.15
C LEU A 148 -0.10 -5.00 20.58
N GLY A 149 -1.24 -4.38 20.92
CA GLY A 149 -1.80 -4.42 22.28
C GLY A 149 -0.97 -3.66 23.32
N ASP A 150 0.02 -2.87 22.89
CA ASP A 150 0.92 -2.13 23.78
C ASP A 150 0.32 -0.77 24.14
N ALA A 151 -0.66 -0.81 25.05
CA ALA A 151 -1.39 0.37 25.46
C ALA A 151 -0.49 1.44 26.12
N LYS A 152 0.56 1.01 26.83
CA LYS A 152 1.48 1.95 27.48
C LYS A 152 2.28 2.73 26.45
N ARG A 153 3.00 2.03 25.56
CA ARG A 153 3.78 2.70 24.51
C ARG A 153 2.88 3.49 23.56
N GLY A 154 1.70 2.94 23.22
CA GLY A 154 0.72 3.63 22.40
C GLY A 154 0.30 4.97 23.02
N ALA A 155 -0.06 4.99 24.30
CA ALA A 155 -0.43 6.21 25.01
C ALA A 155 0.74 7.21 25.11
N ASP A 156 1.95 6.75 25.43
CA ASP A 156 3.14 7.61 25.52
C ASP A 156 3.40 8.31 24.18
N VAL A 157 3.36 7.56 23.06
CA VAL A 157 3.57 8.10 21.71
C VAL A 157 2.44 9.05 21.28
N LEU A 158 1.19 8.75 21.63
CA LEU A 158 0.05 9.66 21.35
C LEU A 158 0.18 10.98 22.13
N MET A 159 0.65 10.93 23.37
CA MET A 159 0.93 12.12 24.18
C MET A 159 2.09 12.95 23.62
N GLU A 160 3.10 12.31 23.04
CA GLU A 160 4.13 13.02 22.27
C GLU A 160 3.53 13.70 21.04
N ALA A 161 2.67 13.00 20.29
CA ALA A 161 2.04 13.54 19.08
C ALA A 161 1.21 14.80 19.38
N ALA A 162 0.45 14.81 20.47
CA ALA A 162 -0.38 15.94 20.90
C ALA A 162 0.42 17.20 21.32
N ARG A 163 1.74 17.08 21.51
CA ARG A 163 2.63 18.20 21.86
C ARG A 163 3.35 18.80 20.66
N LEU A 164 3.23 18.18 19.49
CA LEU A 164 3.85 18.68 18.26
C LEU A 164 3.06 19.87 17.69
N PRO A 165 3.70 20.74 16.90
CA PRO A 165 3.01 21.84 16.24
C PRO A 165 1.87 21.35 15.36
N ASP A 166 0.79 22.14 15.29
CA ASP A 166 -0.39 21.92 14.44
C ASP A 166 -1.19 20.63 14.69
N ALA A 167 -1.02 20.01 15.87
CA ALA A 167 -1.76 18.83 16.33
C ALA A 167 -3.19 19.14 16.81
#